data_AF-A0A937TQ15-F1
#
_entry.id   AF-A0A937TQ15-F1
#
_cell.length_a   1.000
_cell.length_b   1.000
_cell.length_c   1.000
_cell.angle_alpha   90.00
_cell.angle_beta   90.00
_cell.angle_gamma   90.00
#
_symmetry.space_group_name_H-M   'P 1'
#
loop_
_entity.id
_entity.type
_entity.pdbx_description
1 polymer ?
#
loop_
_entity_poly.entity_id
_entity_poly.type
_entity_poly.pdbx_seq_one_letter_code
_entity_poly.pdbx_strand_id
1 'polypeptide(L)'
;MSIKDLIRFCSKKYGEEASLMAVDFSLTTISSDQWFRVYISPPGGAWQELFIEYNNKSHKFYVGKSVQRVDLILQKSDTPTVLFFIGEAKDDYKKVLSDRDKIKRCMLDMLKFITNVEVEGKKPFKTSKFIPIFAFIAGINARSFGEFADRVLSKENELVKETINDLEPHSTERLVIISYIDETKTKFILNFSDNFDPNLKKYFKKIFSEISDNKKQK
;
A
#
# COMPACT_ATOMS: atom_id res chain seq x y z
N MET A 1 -13.68 -2.15 16.31
CA MET A 1 -13.91 -0.83 15.69
C MET A 1 -13.96 -1.02 14.19
N SER A 2 -15.07 -0.72 13.52
CA SER A 2 -15.14 -0.86 12.06
C SER A 2 -14.35 0.26 11.37
N ILE A 3 -13.98 0.08 10.09
CA ILE A 3 -13.35 1.17 9.32
C ILE A 3 -14.21 2.44 9.31
N LYS A 4 -15.54 2.29 9.34
CA LYS A 4 -16.47 3.42 9.44
C LYS A 4 -16.41 4.12 10.79
N ASP A 5 -16.20 3.37 11.88
CA ASP A 5 -16.06 3.94 13.21
C ASP A 5 -14.73 4.68 13.34
N LEU A 6 -13.65 4.11 12.78
CA LEU A 6 -12.34 4.75 12.69
C LEU A 6 -12.41 6.04 11.85
N ILE A 7 -13.07 5.99 10.68
CA ILE A 7 -13.30 7.14 9.79
C ILE A 7 -14.14 8.22 10.49
N ARG A 8 -15.20 7.85 11.22
CA ARG A 8 -16.02 8.81 11.98
C ARG A 8 -15.22 9.48 13.08
N PHE A 9 -14.47 8.70 13.86
CA PHE A 9 -13.68 9.18 14.98
C PHE A 9 -12.50 10.05 14.52
N CYS A 10 -11.82 9.66 13.44
CA CYS A 10 -10.68 10.35 12.87
C CYS A 10 -11.04 11.34 11.76
N SER A 11 -12.33 11.59 11.46
CA SER A 11 -12.73 12.52 10.39
C SER A 11 -12.20 13.95 10.57
N LYS A 12 -11.91 14.36 11.82
CA LYS A 12 -11.24 15.64 12.10
C LYS A 12 -9.75 15.63 11.75
N LYS A 13 -9.12 14.46 11.59
CA LYS A 13 -7.70 14.23 11.25
C LYS A 13 -7.54 12.95 10.42
N TYR A 14 -8.04 12.94 9.19
CA TYR A 14 -7.68 11.85 8.26
C TYR A 14 -6.22 12.04 7.86
N GLY A 15 -5.35 11.16 8.35
CA GLY A 15 -3.91 11.20 8.09
C GLY A 15 -3.38 9.82 7.74
N GLU A 16 -2.05 9.69 7.79
CA GLU A 16 -1.30 8.49 7.40
C GLU A 16 -1.94 7.15 7.85
N GLU A 17 -2.24 7.01 9.14
CA GLU A 17 -2.81 5.79 9.73
C GLU A 17 -4.14 5.37 9.11
N ALA A 18 -5.05 6.33 8.92
CA ALA A 18 -6.38 6.05 8.42
C ALA A 18 -6.33 5.66 6.93
N SER A 19 -5.39 6.22 6.17
CA SER A 19 -5.13 5.83 4.78
C SER A 19 -4.49 4.45 4.67
N LEU A 20 -3.50 4.16 5.53
CA LEU A 20 -2.85 2.85 5.61
C LEU A 20 -3.88 1.75 5.88
N MET A 21 -4.72 1.94 6.91
CA MET A 21 -5.77 0.98 7.26
C MET A 21 -6.79 0.83 6.13
N ALA A 22 -7.17 1.93 5.46
CA ALA A 22 -8.13 1.84 4.36
C ALA A 22 -7.60 1.08 3.14
N VAL A 23 -6.31 1.23 2.81
CA VAL A 23 -5.65 0.47 1.76
C VAL A 23 -5.56 -1.01 2.14
N ASP A 24 -5.10 -1.32 3.35
CA ASP A 24 -5.04 -2.69 3.87
C ASP A 24 -6.40 -3.38 3.79
N PHE A 25 -7.46 -2.76 4.35
CA PHE A 25 -8.82 -3.30 4.24
C PHE A 25 -9.25 -3.48 2.79
N SER A 26 -8.96 -2.52 1.91
CA SER A 26 -9.38 -2.62 0.51
C SER A 26 -8.79 -3.84 -0.18
N LEU A 27 -7.53 -4.15 0.12
CA LEU A 27 -6.82 -5.29 -0.47
C LEU A 27 -7.20 -6.62 0.21
N THR A 28 -7.40 -6.65 1.54
CA THR A 28 -7.63 -7.91 2.27
C THR A 28 -9.10 -8.35 2.34
N THR A 29 -10.07 -7.44 2.18
CA THR A 29 -11.50 -7.75 2.43
C THR A 29 -12.17 -8.42 1.23
N ILE A 30 -11.57 -8.39 0.04
CA ILE A 30 -12.13 -9.07 -1.13
C ILE A 30 -11.93 -10.57 -0.93
N SER A 31 -12.99 -11.24 -0.48
CA SER A 31 -12.98 -12.64 -0.04
C SER A 31 -12.48 -13.64 -1.09
N SER A 32 -12.52 -13.26 -2.37
CA SER A 32 -12.02 -14.05 -3.50
C SER A 32 -10.56 -13.78 -3.88
N ASP A 33 -9.92 -12.76 -3.31
CA ASP A 33 -8.61 -12.26 -3.77
C ASP A 33 -7.44 -12.54 -2.80
N GLN A 34 -7.71 -13.19 -1.66
CA GLN A 34 -6.74 -13.82 -0.74
C GLN A 34 -5.40 -13.05 -0.55
N TRP A 35 -5.47 -11.75 -0.25
CA TRP A 35 -4.28 -11.02 0.20
C TRP A 35 -3.97 -11.37 1.65
N PHE A 36 -2.77 -11.91 1.88
CA PHE A 36 -2.23 -12.21 3.19
C PHE A 36 -1.52 -10.99 3.77
N ARG A 37 -1.88 -10.60 5.00
CA ARG A 37 -1.18 -9.52 5.71
C ARG A 37 0.16 -10.02 6.25
N VAL A 38 1.24 -9.49 5.70
CA VAL A 38 2.63 -9.82 6.07
C VAL A 38 3.10 -8.95 7.23
N TYR A 39 2.83 -7.64 7.12
CA TYR A 39 3.29 -6.63 8.06
C TYR A 39 2.38 -5.41 8.03
N ILE A 40 2.12 -4.80 9.19
CA ILE A 40 1.57 -3.46 9.28
C ILE A 40 2.17 -2.77 10.50
N SER A 41 2.73 -1.57 10.33
CA SER A 41 3.26 -0.75 11.41
C SER A 41 2.71 0.65 11.32
N PRO A 42 1.72 1.00 12.15
CA PRO A 42 1.36 2.40 12.29
C PRO A 42 2.50 3.19 12.97
N PRO A 43 2.50 4.52 12.86
CA PRO A 43 3.37 5.41 13.62
C PRO A 43 3.40 5.04 15.11
N GLY A 44 4.58 4.73 15.66
CA GLY A 44 4.75 4.27 17.05
C GLY A 44 5.57 2.98 17.22
N GLY A 45 5.77 2.21 16.15
CA GLY A 45 6.98 1.37 15.96
C GLY A 45 7.12 0.06 16.73
N ALA A 46 6.07 -0.49 17.35
CA ALA A 46 6.18 -1.63 18.27
C ALA A 46 6.31 -3.04 17.64
N TRP A 47 6.22 -3.21 16.31
CA TRP A 47 6.06 -4.54 15.72
C TRP A 47 7.32 -4.99 14.95
N GLN A 48 8.07 -5.93 15.53
CA GLN A 48 9.31 -6.50 14.97
C GLN A 48 9.08 -7.82 14.21
N GLU A 49 7.84 -8.23 14.03
CA GLU A 49 7.49 -9.54 13.48
C GLU A 49 6.93 -9.38 12.08
N LEU A 50 7.43 -10.18 11.15
CA LEU A 50 6.98 -10.26 9.78
C LEU A 50 6.53 -11.68 9.49
N PHE A 51 5.39 -11.85 8.83
CA PHE A 51 4.83 -13.14 8.48
C PHE A 51 4.91 -13.37 6.97
N ILE A 52 5.31 -14.55 6.52
CA ILE A 52 5.36 -14.89 5.10
C ILE A 52 4.56 -16.17 4.89
N GLU A 53 3.75 -16.18 3.85
CA GLU A 53 3.05 -17.37 3.42
C GLU A 53 3.89 -18.14 2.39
N TYR A 54 4.09 -19.44 2.65
CA TYR A 54 4.78 -20.35 1.76
C TYR A 54 4.15 -21.74 1.86
N ASN A 55 3.85 -22.38 0.72
CA ASN A 55 3.17 -23.69 0.67
C ASN A 55 1.93 -23.77 1.57
N ASN A 56 1.08 -22.73 1.55
CA ASN A 56 -0.13 -22.61 2.38
C ASN A 56 0.14 -22.64 3.90
N LYS A 57 1.38 -22.36 4.33
CA LYS A 57 1.76 -22.21 5.73
C LYS A 57 2.25 -20.80 5.98
N SER A 58 1.90 -20.26 7.13
CA SER A 58 2.43 -18.98 7.61
C SER A 58 3.71 -19.22 8.44
N HIS A 59 4.75 -18.47 8.11
CA HIS A 59 6.04 -18.51 8.77
C HIS A 59 6.38 -17.14 9.34
N LYS A 60 6.87 -17.12 10.58
CA LYS A 60 7.17 -15.89 11.33
C LYS A 60 8.67 -15.60 11.34
N PHE A 61 9.03 -14.35 11.12
CA PHE A 61 10.40 -13.86 11.13
C PHE A 61 10.54 -12.61 11.99
N TYR A 62 11.70 -12.47 12.62
CA TYR A 62 12.03 -11.26 13.39
C TYR A 62 12.84 -10.31 12.51
N VAL A 63 12.34 -9.10 12.35
CA VAL A 63 13.01 -8.00 11.66
C VAL A 63 13.84 -7.24 12.70
N GLY A 64 15.16 -7.41 12.63
CA GLY A 64 16.10 -6.81 13.58
C GLY A 64 16.11 -5.28 13.56
N LYS A 65 16.63 -4.66 14.62
CA LYS A 65 16.69 -3.18 14.79
C LYS A 65 17.43 -2.45 13.66
N SER A 66 18.29 -3.14 12.91
CA SER A 66 19.09 -2.58 11.82
C SER A 66 18.35 -2.51 10.48
N VAL A 67 17.19 -3.18 10.34
CA VAL A 67 16.42 -3.17 9.10
C VAL A 67 15.39 -2.04 9.18
N GLN A 68 15.46 -1.10 8.24
CA GLN A 68 14.45 -0.05 8.14
C GLN A 68 13.16 -0.66 7.59
N ARG A 69 12.03 -0.28 8.18
CA ARG A 69 10.72 -0.91 7.94
C ARG A 69 9.84 0.03 7.12
N VAL A 70 8.93 -0.56 6.36
CA VAL A 70 7.85 0.15 5.67
C VAL A 70 6.55 0.00 6.45
N ASP A 71 5.55 0.82 6.17
CA ASP A 71 4.32 0.84 6.96
C ASP A 71 3.38 -0.35 6.70
N LEU A 72 3.37 -0.91 5.49
CA LEU A 72 2.48 -2.01 5.10
C LEU A 72 3.18 -2.99 4.17
N ILE A 73 3.03 -4.28 4.43
CA ILE A 73 3.39 -5.33 3.50
C ILE A 73 2.22 -6.31 3.41
N LEU A 74 1.80 -6.61 2.18
CA LEU A 74 0.83 -7.65 1.88
C LEU A 74 1.42 -8.60 0.84
N GLN A 75 1.02 -9.87 0.89
CA GLN A 75 1.42 -10.91 -0.04
C GLN A 75 0.19 -11.51 -0.72
N LYS A 76 0.28 -11.79 -2.01
CA LYS A 76 -0.69 -12.60 -2.74
C LYS A 76 0.02 -13.83 -3.32
N SER A 77 -0.35 -15.00 -2.83
CA SER A 77 0.33 -16.29 -3.06
C SER A 77 -0.39 -17.21 -4.07
N ASP A 78 -1.63 -16.89 -4.45
CA ASP A 78 -2.53 -17.69 -5.30
C ASP A 78 -2.31 -17.50 -6.81
N THR A 79 -1.16 -16.96 -7.21
CA THR A 79 -0.79 -16.66 -8.60
C THR A 79 0.48 -17.44 -8.98
N PRO A 80 0.74 -17.74 -10.27
CA PRO A 80 1.99 -18.40 -10.68
C PRO A 80 3.25 -17.58 -10.31
N THR A 81 3.07 -16.29 -10.01
CA THR A 81 4.07 -15.32 -9.58
C THR A 81 3.60 -14.65 -8.30
N VAL A 82 4.33 -14.77 -7.20
CA VAL A 82 3.99 -14.17 -5.91
C VAL A 82 4.09 -12.64 -6.00
N LEU A 83 3.02 -11.94 -5.62
CA LEU A 83 3.02 -10.48 -5.55
C LEU A 83 3.26 -10.03 -4.11
N PHE A 84 4.09 -9.01 -3.95
CA PHE A 84 4.25 -8.31 -2.69
C PHE A 84 3.91 -6.84 -2.86
N PHE A 85 2.88 -6.38 -2.16
CA PHE A 85 2.57 -4.97 -2.02
C PHE A 85 3.36 -4.42 -0.85
N ILE A 86 4.31 -3.53 -1.10
CA ILE A 86 5.20 -2.95 -0.10
C ILE A 86 4.89 -1.44 -0.08
N GLY A 87 4.17 -1.01 0.95
CA GLY A 87 3.58 0.32 1.03
C GLY A 87 4.21 1.18 2.13
N GLU A 88 4.45 2.44 1.81
CA GLU A 88 4.73 3.50 2.78
C GLU A 88 3.62 4.54 2.69
N ALA A 89 3.10 4.96 3.84
CA ALA A 89 2.09 6.00 3.93
C ALA A 89 2.68 7.31 4.45
N LYS A 90 2.12 8.43 3.99
CA LYS A 90 2.38 9.78 4.50
C LYS A 90 1.09 10.59 4.47
N ASP A 91 1.04 11.69 5.22
CA ASP A 91 -0.15 12.57 5.25
C ASP A 91 -0.46 13.22 3.89
N ASP A 92 0.54 13.43 3.04
CA ASP A 92 0.38 13.99 1.70
C ASP A 92 1.50 13.52 0.77
N TYR A 93 1.34 13.77 -0.53
CA TYR A 93 2.32 13.30 -1.51
C TYR A 93 3.62 14.11 -1.50
N LYS A 94 3.59 15.36 -1.07
CA LYS A 94 4.82 16.18 -0.96
C LYS A 94 5.76 15.61 0.10
N LYS A 95 5.23 15.08 1.20
CA LYS A 95 6.02 14.35 2.19
C LYS A 95 6.63 13.08 1.61
N VAL A 96 5.92 12.35 0.75
CA VAL A 96 6.49 11.21 0.01
C VAL A 96 7.69 11.67 -0.81
N LEU A 97 7.57 12.77 -1.57
CA LEU A 97 8.67 13.30 -2.37
C LEU A 97 9.84 13.78 -1.51
N SER A 98 9.57 14.43 -0.39
CA SER A 98 10.60 14.87 0.58
C SER A 98 11.39 13.68 1.14
N ASP A 99 10.70 12.61 1.50
CA ASP A 99 11.29 11.44 2.15
C ASP A 99 11.69 10.33 1.18
N ARG A 100 11.59 10.56 -0.13
CA ARG A 100 11.72 9.52 -1.18
C ARG A 100 12.95 8.63 -1.06
N ASP A 101 14.11 9.20 -0.70
CA ASP A 101 15.36 8.43 -0.55
C ASP A 101 15.33 7.52 0.68
N LYS A 102 14.70 7.96 1.76
CA LYS A 102 14.47 7.15 2.96
C LYS A 102 13.49 6.02 2.64
N ILE A 103 12.36 6.35 2.01
CA ILE A 103 11.32 5.38 1.64
C ILE A 103 11.90 4.31 0.70
N LYS A 104 12.64 4.72 -0.34
CA LYS A 104 13.36 3.82 -1.26
C LYS A 104 14.24 2.82 -0.50
N ARG A 105 15.05 3.30 0.46
CA ARG A 105 15.92 2.43 1.26
C ARG A 105 15.10 1.44 2.09
N CYS A 106 14.07 1.88 2.81
CA CYS A 106 13.19 1.00 3.58
C CYS A 106 12.58 -0.11 2.70
N MET A 107 12.02 0.27 1.55
CA MET A 107 11.39 -0.68 0.62
C MET A 107 12.38 -1.69 0.06
N LEU A 108 13.57 -1.25 -0.34
CA LEU A 108 14.63 -2.12 -0.86
C LEU A 108 15.22 -3.05 0.21
N ASP A 109 15.41 -2.56 1.43
CA ASP A 109 15.91 -3.37 2.55
C ASP A 109 14.91 -4.48 2.92
N MET A 110 13.62 -4.13 2.99
CA MET A 110 12.56 -5.12 3.25
C MET A 110 12.43 -6.13 2.12
N LEU A 111 12.49 -5.68 0.87
CA LEU A 111 12.52 -6.55 -0.31
C LEU A 111 13.70 -7.54 -0.24
N LYS A 112 14.89 -7.04 0.07
CA LYS A 112 16.10 -7.86 0.24
C LYS A 112 15.94 -8.86 1.39
N PHE A 113 15.30 -8.48 2.48
CA PHE A 113 15.02 -9.38 3.59
C PHE A 113 14.09 -10.52 3.17
N ILE A 114 12.93 -10.19 2.57
CA ILE A 114 11.92 -11.16 2.10
C ILE A 114 12.53 -12.16 1.12
N THR A 115 13.36 -11.68 0.18
CA THR A 115 13.98 -12.53 -0.86
C THR A 115 15.10 -13.42 -0.33
N ASN A 116 15.71 -13.09 0.81
CA ASN A 116 16.82 -13.86 1.39
C ASN A 116 16.43 -14.77 2.54
N VAL A 117 15.21 -14.66 3.05
CA VAL A 117 14.72 -15.53 4.12
C VAL A 117 14.78 -16.99 3.69
N GLU A 118 15.05 -17.90 4.62
CA GLU A 118 15.07 -19.34 4.36
C GLU A 118 13.93 -20.01 5.12
N VAL A 119 13.15 -20.83 4.42
CA VAL A 119 11.98 -21.55 4.92
C VAL A 119 12.14 -23.02 4.56
N GLU A 120 12.09 -23.91 5.55
CA GLU A 120 12.24 -25.36 5.33
C GLU A 120 13.50 -25.73 4.51
N GLY A 121 14.62 -25.03 4.74
CA GLY A 121 15.89 -25.28 4.04
C GLY A 121 16.00 -24.66 2.64
N LYS A 122 15.07 -23.78 2.24
CA LYS A 122 15.02 -23.17 0.90
C LYS A 122 14.69 -21.68 0.94
N LYS A 123 15.25 -20.91 0.00
CA LYS A 123 14.78 -19.53 -0.25
C LYS A 123 13.41 -19.57 -0.93
N PRO A 124 12.35 -18.98 -0.33
CA PRO A 124 10.98 -19.14 -0.81
C PRO A 124 10.71 -18.38 -2.12
N PHE A 125 11.37 -17.23 -2.31
CA PHE A 125 11.12 -16.34 -3.45
C PHE A 125 12.41 -16.07 -4.23
N LYS A 126 12.69 -16.91 -5.24
CA LYS A 126 13.70 -16.58 -6.26
C LYS A 126 13.17 -15.48 -7.17
N THR A 127 14.06 -14.60 -7.64
CA THR A 127 13.80 -13.36 -8.39
C THR A 127 12.88 -13.49 -9.62
N SER A 128 12.63 -14.70 -10.14
CA SER A 128 11.74 -14.92 -11.29
C SER A 128 10.27 -15.19 -10.93
N LYS A 129 9.95 -15.48 -9.67
CA LYS A 129 8.57 -15.74 -9.20
C LYS A 129 8.02 -14.62 -8.33
N PHE A 130 8.64 -13.45 -8.35
CA PHE A 130 8.41 -12.38 -7.39
C PHE A 130 8.24 -11.06 -8.13
N ILE A 131 7.12 -10.38 -7.93
CA ILE A 131 6.90 -9.01 -8.43
C ILE A 131 6.63 -8.10 -7.22
N PRO A 132 7.56 -7.19 -6.86
CA PRO A 132 7.30 -6.17 -5.86
C PRO A 132 6.48 -5.04 -6.50
N ILE A 133 5.46 -4.62 -5.77
CA ILE A 133 4.69 -3.41 -6.06
C ILE A 133 5.02 -2.42 -4.96
N PHE A 134 5.79 -1.39 -5.29
CA PHE A 134 6.07 -0.31 -4.37
C PHE A 134 4.94 0.70 -4.39
N ALA A 135 4.27 0.79 -3.25
CA ALA A 135 3.12 1.65 -3.08
C ALA A 135 3.46 2.86 -2.22
N PHE A 136 3.15 4.04 -2.73
CA PHE A 136 3.25 5.29 -1.99
C PHE A 136 1.85 5.80 -1.70
N ILE A 137 1.49 5.89 -0.43
CA ILE A 137 0.11 6.17 0.00
C ILE A 137 0.08 7.59 0.60
N ALA A 138 -0.71 8.47 0.00
CA ALA A 138 -0.91 9.84 0.50
C ALA A 138 -2.32 9.98 1.08
N GLY A 139 -2.43 10.41 2.34
CA GLY A 139 -3.69 10.50 3.08
C GLY A 139 -4.29 11.89 3.18
N ILE A 140 -5.09 12.30 2.20
CA ILE A 140 -5.59 13.68 2.09
C ILE A 140 -6.96 13.83 2.76
N ASN A 141 -7.06 14.71 3.76
CA ASN A 141 -8.34 15.11 4.34
C ASN A 141 -9.08 16.13 3.44
N ALA A 142 -9.68 15.66 2.35
CA ALA A 142 -10.39 16.50 1.38
C ALA A 142 -11.48 17.40 2.02
N ARG A 143 -12.16 16.92 3.08
CA ARG A 143 -13.18 17.71 3.80
C ARG A 143 -12.64 18.99 4.42
N SER A 144 -11.37 19.01 4.84
CA SER A 144 -10.75 20.21 5.41
C SER A 144 -10.62 21.37 4.43
N PHE A 145 -10.71 21.07 3.12
CA PHE A 145 -10.59 22.07 2.05
C PHE A 145 -11.94 22.57 1.54
N GLY A 146 -13.07 22.02 1.99
CA GLY A 146 -14.40 22.45 1.58
C GLY A 146 -14.58 22.49 0.06
N GLU A 147 -15.01 23.63 -0.46
CA GLU A 147 -15.19 23.86 -1.92
C GLU A 147 -13.90 23.72 -2.75
N PHE A 148 -12.72 23.78 -2.13
CA PHE A 148 -11.44 23.64 -2.81
C PHE A 148 -10.95 22.19 -2.90
N ALA A 149 -11.67 21.23 -2.33
CA ALA A 149 -11.28 19.82 -2.27
C ALA A 149 -10.87 19.27 -3.64
N ASP A 150 -11.71 19.45 -4.66
CA ASP A 150 -11.46 18.94 -6.02
C ASP A 150 -10.20 19.56 -6.63
N ARG A 151 -9.99 20.87 -6.42
CA ARG A 151 -8.82 21.57 -6.92
C ARG A 151 -7.54 21.07 -6.25
N VAL A 152 -7.57 20.82 -4.94
CA VAL A 152 -6.43 20.28 -4.19
C VAL A 152 -6.10 18.87 -4.66
N LEU A 153 -7.11 18.01 -4.77
CA LEU A 153 -6.94 16.64 -5.26
C LEU A 153 -6.42 16.61 -6.70
N SER A 154 -6.91 17.50 -7.58
CA SER A 154 -6.41 17.61 -8.97
C SER A 154 -4.93 17.97 -9.00
N LYS A 155 -4.51 18.99 -8.23
CA LYS A 155 -3.12 19.42 -8.16
C LYS A 155 -2.18 18.34 -7.61
N GLU A 156 -2.60 17.64 -6.57
CA GLU A 156 -1.82 16.52 -6.03
C GLU A 156 -1.71 15.39 -7.07
N ASN A 157 -2.80 15.09 -7.77
CA ASN A 157 -2.81 14.10 -8.85
C ASN A 157 -1.92 14.50 -10.06
N GLU A 158 -1.89 15.78 -10.43
CA GLU A 158 -0.97 16.32 -11.44
C GLU A 158 0.49 16.14 -11.02
N LEU A 159 0.83 16.54 -9.79
CA LEU A 159 2.18 16.36 -9.24
C LEU A 159 2.61 14.89 -9.26
N VAL A 160 1.71 13.97 -8.90
CA VAL A 160 1.99 12.53 -8.98
C VAL A 160 2.31 12.10 -10.40
N LYS A 161 1.48 12.50 -11.39
CA LYS A 161 1.71 12.13 -12.79
C LYS A 161 3.05 12.64 -13.32
N GLU A 162 3.46 13.82 -12.90
CA GLU A 162 4.75 14.42 -13.28
C GLU A 162 5.95 13.69 -12.68
N THR A 163 5.81 13.06 -11.51
CA THR A 163 6.96 12.59 -10.71
C THR A 163 7.01 11.07 -10.49
N ILE A 164 5.92 10.34 -10.67
CA ILE A 164 5.85 8.89 -10.37
C ILE A 164 6.87 8.06 -11.15
N ASN A 165 7.17 8.44 -12.39
CA ASN A 165 8.13 7.73 -13.23
C ASN A 165 9.58 7.97 -12.81
N ASP A 166 9.85 9.06 -12.09
CA ASP A 166 11.16 9.40 -11.53
C ASP A 166 11.39 8.74 -10.17
N LEU A 167 10.35 8.19 -9.53
CA LEU A 167 10.49 7.49 -8.25
C LEU A 167 11.27 6.20 -8.43
N GLU A 168 12.44 6.10 -7.84
CA GLU A 168 13.16 4.83 -7.77
C GLU A 168 12.49 3.86 -6.79
N PRO A 169 12.62 2.53 -6.97
CA PRO A 169 13.36 1.81 -8.01
C PRO A 169 12.66 1.70 -9.38
N HIS A 170 13.34 2.08 -10.47
CA HIS A 170 12.74 2.10 -11.82
C HIS A 170 12.34 0.72 -12.38
N SER A 171 13.03 -0.35 -11.98
CA SER A 171 12.79 -1.70 -12.49
C SER A 171 11.57 -2.40 -11.86
N THR A 172 10.75 -1.67 -11.12
CA THR A 172 9.64 -2.22 -10.33
C THR A 172 8.32 -1.52 -10.61
N GLU A 173 7.23 -2.21 -10.27
CA GLU A 173 5.87 -1.71 -10.36
C GLU A 173 5.67 -0.62 -9.30
N ARG A 174 5.41 0.62 -9.72
CA ARG A 174 5.19 1.75 -8.79
C ARG A 174 3.76 2.23 -8.86
N LEU A 175 3.13 2.29 -7.70
CA LEU A 175 1.74 2.71 -7.52
C LEU A 175 1.68 3.84 -6.50
N VAL A 176 1.13 4.97 -6.88
CA VAL A 176 0.79 6.04 -5.93
C VAL A 176 -0.71 6.01 -5.70
N ILE A 177 -1.10 5.93 -4.43
CA ILE A 177 -2.49 5.91 -3.98
C ILE A 177 -2.76 7.21 -3.23
N ILE A 178 -3.56 8.10 -3.80
CA ILE A 178 -4.13 9.22 -3.03
C ILE A 178 -5.42 8.70 -2.39
N SER A 179 -5.39 8.53 -1.08
CA SER A 179 -6.54 8.15 -0.28
C SER A 179 -7.15 9.39 0.34
N TYR A 180 -8.46 9.58 0.19
CA TYR A 180 -9.16 10.76 0.70
C TYR A 180 -10.57 10.43 1.16
N ILE A 181 -11.12 11.26 2.04
CA ILE A 181 -12.52 11.12 2.46
C ILE A 181 -13.40 12.03 1.61
N ASP A 182 -14.41 11.44 0.98
CA ASP A 182 -15.53 12.16 0.39
C ASP A 182 -16.82 11.84 1.13
N GLU A 183 -17.56 12.87 1.55
CA GLU A 183 -18.80 12.86 2.35
C GLU A 183 -18.79 11.97 3.61
N THR A 184 -18.70 10.64 3.47
CA THR A 184 -18.63 9.62 4.53
C THR A 184 -17.77 8.39 4.18
N LYS A 185 -17.19 8.33 2.98
CA LYS A 185 -16.47 7.17 2.46
C LYS A 185 -15.03 7.54 2.13
N THR A 186 -14.12 6.58 2.33
CA THR A 186 -12.79 6.68 1.74
C THR A 186 -12.89 6.38 0.26
N LYS A 187 -12.27 7.24 -0.55
CA LYS A 187 -12.07 7.09 -1.98
C LYS A 187 -10.57 7.07 -2.28
N PHE A 188 -10.24 6.57 -3.47
CA PHE A 188 -8.86 6.40 -3.90
C PHE A 188 -8.67 6.94 -5.31
N ILE A 189 -7.58 7.66 -5.53
CA ILE A 189 -7.04 7.96 -6.86
C ILE A 189 -5.79 7.12 -7.03
N LEU A 190 -5.77 6.29 -8.08
CA LEU A 190 -4.65 5.40 -8.37
C LEU A 190 -3.85 5.94 -9.54
N ASN A 191 -2.55 6.15 -9.32
CA ASN A 191 -1.59 6.51 -10.35
C ASN A 191 -0.54 5.41 -10.46
N PHE A 192 -0.23 5.02 -11.68
CA PHE A 192 0.65 3.90 -11.99
C PHE A 192 1.81 4.42 -12.82
N SER A 193 3.02 3.91 -12.60
CA SER A 193 4.15 4.19 -13.48
C SER A 193 3.90 3.70 -14.90
N ASP A 194 4.64 4.22 -15.87
CA ASP A 194 4.46 3.92 -17.30
C ASP A 194 4.76 2.46 -17.62
N ASN A 195 5.73 1.89 -16.91
CA ASN A 195 6.11 0.48 -17.03
C ASN A 195 5.20 -0.48 -16.26
N PHE A 196 4.11 0.00 -15.65
CA PHE A 196 3.27 -0.82 -14.80
C PHE A 196 2.48 -1.85 -15.62
N ASP A 197 2.48 -3.11 -15.20
CA ASP A 197 1.81 -4.19 -15.92
C ASP A 197 0.31 -3.88 -16.16
N PRO A 198 -0.17 -3.88 -17.42
CA PRO A 198 -1.55 -3.50 -17.73
C PRO A 198 -2.61 -4.39 -17.07
N ASN A 199 -2.33 -5.68 -16.86
CA ASN A 199 -3.27 -6.60 -16.23
C ASN A 199 -3.36 -6.33 -14.73
N LEU A 200 -2.21 -6.10 -14.06
CA LEU A 200 -2.16 -5.66 -12.68
C LEU A 200 -2.85 -4.30 -12.52
N LYS A 201 -2.63 -3.34 -13.43
CA LYS A 201 -3.32 -2.05 -13.39
C LYS A 201 -4.84 -2.19 -13.42
N LYS A 202 -5.38 -3.07 -14.29
CA LYS A 202 -6.81 -3.38 -14.34
C LYS A 202 -7.29 -4.04 -13.05
N TYR A 203 -6.49 -4.96 -12.51
CA TYR A 203 -6.77 -5.65 -11.26
C TYR A 203 -6.86 -4.70 -10.06
N PHE A 204 -5.86 -3.85 -9.85
CA PHE A 204 -5.87 -2.84 -8.78
C PHE A 204 -7.05 -1.87 -8.94
N LYS A 205 -7.32 -1.39 -10.16
CA LYS A 205 -8.50 -0.55 -10.40
C LYS A 205 -9.80 -1.23 -9.97
N LYS A 206 -9.95 -2.54 -10.27
CA LYS A 206 -11.12 -3.32 -9.85
C LYS A 206 -11.27 -3.32 -8.33
N ILE A 207 -10.23 -3.73 -7.59
CA ILE A 207 -10.22 -3.78 -6.12
C ILE A 207 -10.68 -2.47 -5.49
N PHE A 208 -10.08 -1.35 -5.92
CA PHE A 208 -10.36 -0.04 -5.34
C PHE A 208 -11.65 0.61 -5.89
N SER A 209 -12.22 0.10 -6.98
CA SER A 209 -13.51 0.57 -7.54
C SER A 209 -14.72 -0.17 -6.96
N GLU A 210 -14.63 -1.46 -6.65
CA GLU A 210 -15.75 -2.29 -6.15
C GLU A 210 -16.22 -1.88 -4.75
N ILE A 211 -15.36 -1.21 -3.97
CA ILE A 211 -15.68 -0.70 -2.63
C ILE A 211 -16.58 0.56 -2.71
N SER A 212 -16.61 1.25 -3.86
CA SER A 212 -17.51 2.39 -4.10
C SER A 212 -18.97 1.95 -4.27
N ASP A 213 -19.19 0.81 -4.93
CA ASP A 213 -20.48 0.42 -5.53
C ASP A 213 -21.24 -0.68 -4.77
N ASN A 214 -20.60 -1.41 -3.86
CA ASN A 214 -21.22 -2.52 -3.11
C ASN A 214 -22.25 -2.11 -2.03
N LYS A 215 -22.99 -1.02 -2.23
CA LYS A 215 -24.10 -0.59 -1.38
C LYS A 215 -25.36 -0.12 -2.13
N LYS A 216 -25.57 -0.55 -3.38
CA LYS A 216 -26.89 -0.44 -4.03
C LYS A 216 -27.73 -1.72 -4.01
N GLN A 217 -27.28 -2.77 -3.33
CA GLN A 217 -28.08 -3.98 -3.12
C GLN A 217 -28.01 -4.42 -1.65
N LYS A 218 -28.94 -3.90 -0.85
CA LYS A 218 -29.59 -4.59 0.26
C LYS A 218 -30.77 -3.75 0.73
#